data_AF-A0A659UJL4-F1
#
_entry.id   AF-A0A659UJL4-F1
#
_cell.length_a   1.000
_cell.length_b   1.000
_cell.length_c   1.000
_cell.angle_alpha   90.00
_cell.angle_beta   90.00
_cell.angle_gamma   90.00
#
_symmetry.space_group_name_H-M   'P 1'
#
loop_
_entity.id
_entity.type
_entity.pdbx_description
1 polymer ?
#
loop_
_entity_poly.entity_id
_entity_poly.type
_entity_poly.pdbx_seq_one_letter_code
_entity_poly.pdbx_strand_id
1 'polypeptide(L)' 'MGELIMSAPVAGLTSKNRITAEDVVMLRRDVFADGVVTRGEAEALFALDQTARDKCAEWAPFFVEAVTDYIVHQEKPSGY' A
#
# COMPACT_ATOMS: atom_id res chain seq x y z
N MET A 1 -17.25 6.78 12.73
CA MET A 1 -16.67 5.50 13.16
C MET A 1 -15.90 5.00 11.94
N GLY A 2 -14.61 5.33 11.85
CA GLY A 2 -13.81 5.10 10.65
C GLY A 2 -13.48 3.61 10.58
N GLU A 3 -14.05 2.96 9.57
CA GLU A 3 -13.86 1.54 9.33
C GLU A 3 -12.37 1.29 9.04
N LEU A 4 -11.69 0.63 9.97
CA LEU A 4 -10.35 0.08 9.79
C LEU A 4 -10.46 -1.08 8.79
N ILE A 5 -10.61 -0.77 7.50
CA ILE A 5 -10.38 -1.72 6.43
C ILE A 5 -8.87 -1.92 6.30
N MET A 6 -8.27 -2.61 7.27
CA MET A 6 -7.11 -3.44 6.97
C MET A 6 -7.65 -4.50 6.02
N SER A 7 -7.55 -4.26 4.71
CA SER A 7 -7.95 -5.28 3.75
C SER A 7 -7.17 -6.55 4.07
N ALA A 8 -7.89 -7.67 4.18
CA ALA A 8 -7.38 -8.97 4.58
C ALA A 8 -6.04 -9.41 3.93
N PRO A 9 -5.67 -9.05 2.67
CA PRO A 9 -4.39 -9.43 2.09
C PRO A 9 -3.18 -8.86 2.84
N VAL A 10 -3.21 -7.61 3.29
CA VAL A 10 -2.02 -6.92 3.82
C VAL A 10 -1.54 -7.55 5.14
N ALA A 11 -2.50 -7.94 6.00
CA ALA A 11 -2.21 -8.62 7.26
C ALA A 11 -1.60 -10.03 7.08
N GLY A 12 -1.93 -10.72 5.98
CA GLY A 12 -1.31 -12.00 5.65
C GLY A 12 0.13 -11.85 5.14
N LEU A 13 0.45 -10.70 4.54
CA LEU A 13 1.77 -10.40 4.00
C LEU A 13 2.75 -9.96 5.09
N THR A 14 2.32 -9.27 6.14
CA THR A 14 3.21 -8.89 7.25
C THR A 14 3.78 -10.10 8.00
N SER A 15 3.08 -11.24 7.95
CA SER A 15 3.58 -12.51 8.49
C SER A 15 4.60 -13.20 7.57
N LYS A 16 4.62 -12.83 6.28
CA LYS A 16 5.58 -13.33 5.30
C LYS A 16 6.74 -12.33 5.22
N ASN A 17 7.94 -12.74 5.63
CA ASN A 17 9.15 -11.92 5.51
C ASN A 17 9.62 -11.69 4.05
N ARG A 18 8.76 -11.94 3.06
CA ARG A 18 9.01 -11.85 1.62
C ARG A 18 7.80 -11.28 0.91
N ILE A 19 8.05 -10.38 -0.03
CA ILE A 19 7.06 -9.83 -0.94
C ILE A 19 7.37 -10.36 -2.35
N THR A 20 6.41 -11.10 -2.92
CA THR A 20 6.51 -11.62 -4.29
C THR A 20 5.76 -10.74 -5.29
N ALA A 21 6.02 -10.92 -6.58
CA ALA A 21 5.30 -10.21 -7.65
C ALA A 21 3.77 -10.39 -7.57
N GLU A 22 3.32 -11.60 -7.20
CA GLU A 22 1.88 -11.89 -7.03
C GLU A 22 1.28 -11.08 -5.89
N ASP A 23 2.02 -10.91 -4.79
CA ASP A 23 1.60 -10.08 -3.65
C ASP A 23 1.50 -8.60 -4.06
N VAL A 24 2.44 -8.10 -4.87
CA VAL A 24 2.39 -6.73 -5.43
C VAL A 24 1.14 -6.54 -6.30
N VAL A 25 0.82 -7.49 -7.17
CA VAL A 25 -0.36 -7.41 -8.04
C VAL A 25 -1.65 -7.41 -7.21
N MET A 26 -1.73 -8.24 -6.17
CA MET A 26 -2.88 -8.25 -5.25
C MET A 26 -3.01 -6.92 -4.51
N LEU A 27 -1.92 -6.42 -3.93
CA LEU A 27 -1.90 -5.13 -3.24
C LEU A 27 -2.28 -3.98 -4.17
N ARG A 28 -1.78 -3.98 -5.41
CA ARG A 28 -2.12 -2.95 -6.38
C ARG A 28 -3.61 -2.95 -6.72
N ARG A 29 -4.22 -4.12 -6.84
CA ARG A 29 -5.67 -4.21 -7.11
C ARG A 29 -6.51 -3.72 -5.94
N ASP A 30 -6.03 -3.92 -4.72
CA ASP A 30 -6.73 -3.55 -3.50
C ASP A 30 -6.54 -2.06 -3.17
N VAL A 31 -5.30 -1.59 -3.15
CA VAL A 31 -4.91 -0.20 -2.86
C VAL A 31 -5.40 0.78 -3.93
N PHE A 32 -5.42 0.37 -5.20
CA PHE A 32 -5.97 1.20 -6.28
C PHE A 32 -7.45 0.87 -6.60
N ALA A 33 -8.14 0.05 -5.79
CA ALA A 33 -9.55 -0.27 -6.02
C ALA A 33 -10.45 0.97 -5.94
N ASP A 34 -10.20 1.81 -4.93
CA ASP A 34 -10.92 3.07 -4.71
C ASP A 34 -10.25 4.27 -5.41
N GLY A 35 -9.07 4.04 -6.01
CA GLY A 35 -8.28 5.06 -6.69
C GLY A 35 -7.60 6.08 -5.77
N VAL A 36 -7.66 5.88 -4.45
CA VAL A 36 -7.01 6.74 -3.45
C VAL A 36 -6.34 5.86 -2.41
N VAL A 37 -5.05 6.08 -2.19
CA VAL A 37 -4.35 5.45 -1.05
C VAL A 37 -4.72 6.18 0.23
N THR A 38 -5.39 5.49 1.16
CA THR A 38 -5.69 6.07 2.47
C THR A 38 -4.48 6.03 3.41
N ARG A 39 -4.54 6.82 4.48
CA ARG A 39 -3.51 6.79 5.53
C ARG A 39 -3.32 5.38 6.13
N GLY A 40 -4.39 4.62 6.33
CA GLY A 40 -4.31 3.27 6.90
C GLY A 40 -3.58 2.31 5.97
N GLU A 41 -3.81 2.41 4.67
CA GLU A 41 -3.11 1.62 3.65
C GLU A 41 -1.65 2.02 3.52
N ALA A 42 -1.35 3.32 3.52
CA ALA A 42 0.02 3.81 3.54
C ALA A 42 0.79 3.28 4.76
N GLU A 43 0.22 3.38 5.97
CA GLU A 43 0.82 2.83 7.20
C GLU A 43 1.07 1.32 7.09
N ALA A 44 0.15 0.57 6.48
CA ALA A 44 0.32 -0.87 6.24
C ALA A 44 1.43 -1.18 5.21
N LEU A 45 1.55 -0.39 4.14
CA LEU A 45 2.63 -0.49 3.17
C LEU A 45 3.99 -0.18 3.80
N PHE A 46 4.08 0.84 4.66
CA PHE A 46 5.29 1.13 5.43
C PHE A 46 5.66 0.00 6.39
N ALA A 47 4.68 -0.60 7.06
CA ALA A 47 4.92 -1.75 7.93
C ALA A 47 5.40 -2.98 7.13
N LEU A 48 4.82 -3.22 5.96
CA LEU A 48 5.28 -4.27 5.03
C LEU A 48 6.70 -4.02 4.55
N ASP A 49 7.05 -2.79 4.16
CA ASP A 49 8.39 -2.46 3.70
C ASP A 49 9.45 -2.70 4.80
N GLN A 50 9.10 -2.38 6.05
CA GLN A 50 9.98 -2.57 7.21
C GLN A 50 10.13 -4.03 7.64
N THR A 51 9.07 -4.84 7.49
CA THR A 51 9.07 -6.25 7.89
C THR A 51 9.63 -7.17 6.80
N ALA A 52 9.44 -6.84 5.52
CA ALA A 52 9.90 -7.65 4.41
C ALA A 52 11.42 -7.58 4.24
N ARG A 53 12.08 -8.74 4.37
CA ARG A 53 13.53 -8.88 4.13
C ARG A 53 13.85 -9.10 2.66
N ASP A 54 12.97 -9.79 1.95
CA ASP A 54 13.17 -10.19 0.56
C ASP A 54 12.04 -9.60 -0.28
N LYS A 55 12.37 -8.61 -1.12
CA LYS A 55 11.39 -7.84 -1.91
C LYS A 55 11.66 -8.07 -3.38
N CYS A 56 10.61 -8.36 -4.16
CA CYS A 56 10.73 -8.44 -5.61
C CYS A 56 11.06 -7.08 -6.23
N ALA A 57 11.58 -7.06 -7.45
CA ALA A 57 11.92 -5.82 -8.16
C ALA A 57 10.69 -4.93 -8.43
N GLU A 58 9.49 -5.52 -8.48
CA GLU A 58 8.22 -4.83 -8.70
C GLU A 58 7.68 -4.13 -7.44
N TRP A 59 8.18 -4.48 -6.25
CA TRP A 59 7.75 -3.84 -5.00
C TRP A 59 8.17 -2.36 -4.95
N ALA A 60 9.42 -2.06 -5.30
CA ALA A 60 9.95 -0.69 -5.24
C ALA A 60 9.14 0.32 -6.09
N PRO A 61 8.85 0.07 -7.38
CA PRO A 61 8.04 1.00 -8.17
C PRO A 61 6.60 1.10 -7.66
N PHE A 62 6.00 0.00 -7.20
CA PHE A 62 4.66 0.03 -6.59
C PHE A 62 4.63 0.86 -5.31
N PHE A 63 5.59 0.70 -4.41
CA PHE A 63 5.67 1.43 -3.17
C PHE A 63 5.82 2.94 -3.42
N VAL A 64 6.68 3.33 -4.36
CA VAL A 64 6.84 4.74 -4.75
C VAL A 64 5.55 5.28 -5.36
N GLU A 65 4.87 4.53 -6.22
CA GLU A 65 3.59 4.91 -6.82
C GLU A 65 2.52 5.14 -5.74
N ALA A 66 2.36 4.19 -4.81
CA ALA A 66 1.37 4.28 -3.74
C ALA A 66 1.65 5.42 -2.74
N VAL A 67 2.91 5.65 -2.37
CA VAL A 67 3.29 6.77 -1.49
C VAL A 67 3.11 8.11 -2.21
N THR A 68 3.42 8.19 -3.51
CA THR A 68 3.20 9.40 -4.31
C THR A 68 1.72 9.70 -4.40
N ASP A 69 0.89 8.70 -4.69
CA ASP A 69 -0.56 8.82 -4.74
C ASP A 69 -1.13 9.30 -3.40
N TYR A 70 -0.68 8.70 -2.29
CA TYR A 70 -1.05 9.14 -0.94
C TYR A 70 -0.70 10.61 -0.67
N ILE A 71 0.51 11.05 -1.05
CA ILE A 71 0.94 12.45 -0.86
C ILE A 71 0.09 13.39 -1.72
N VAL A 72 -0.10 13.06 -3.00
CA VAL A 72 -0.88 13.85 -3.95
C VAL A 72 -2.34 13.97 -3.51
N HIS A 73 -2.96 12.89 -3.03
CA HIS A 73 -4.34 12.91 -2.55
C HIS A 73 -4.49 13.55 -1.16
N GLN A 74 -3.46 13.53 -0.31
CA GLN A 74 -3.45 14.30 0.94
C GLN A 74 -3.33 15.80 0.70
N GLU A 75 -2.61 16.20 -0.34
CA GLU A 75 -2.66 17.54 -0.89
C GLU A 75 -3.94 17.69 -1.72
N LYS A 76 -5.11 17.62 -1.06
CA LYS A 76 -6.34 18.14 -1.67
C LYS A 76 -5.99 19.50 -2.29
N PRO A 77 -6.16 19.70 -3.61
CA PRO A 77 -6.03 21.02 -4.17
C PRO A 77 -7.04 21.88 -3.39
N SER A 78 -6.52 22.87 -2.66
CA SER A 78 -7.34 23.88 -2.02
C SER A 78 -8.01 24.70 -3.11
N GLY A 79 -9.10 24.16 -3.67
CA GLY A 79 -10.04 24.84 -4.55
C GLY A 79 -9.49 25.31 -5.90
N TYR A 80 -10.13 24.86 -6.97
CA TYR A 80 -10.52 25.78 -8.03
C TYR A 80 -11.94 25.47 -8.47
#